data_AF-A0A920HVC0-F1
#
_entry.id   AF-A0A920HVC0-F1
#
_cell.length_a   1.000
_cell.length_b   1.000
_cell.length_c   1.000
_cell.angle_alpha   90.00
_cell.angle_beta   90.00
_cell.angle_gamma   90.00
#
_symmetry.space_group_name_H-M   'P 1'
#
loop_
_entity.id
_entity.type
_entity.pdbx_description
1 polymer ?
#
loop_
_entity_poly.entity_id
_entity_poly.type
_entity_poly.pdbx_seq_one_letter_code
_entity_poly.pdbx_strand_id
1 'polypeptide(L)'
;MTSKTRQLQALNTFKPYAVFYRTGGQIEKFHFINGWGASVANHDGSYGGDEGLYELAEINPNGHIVDDSIKGYLTFAEVDCYLREISEY
;
A
#
# COMPACT_ATOMS: atom_id res chain seq x y z
N MET A 1 -3.62 32.37 -0.42
CA MET A 1 -3.37 30.95 -0.75
C MET A 1 -1.92 30.87 -1.22
N THR A 2 -0.97 30.05 -0.75
CA THR A 2 -1.05 28.74 -0.08
C THR A 2 0.40 28.28 0.18
N SER A 3 0.92 28.41 1.41
CA SER A 3 2.17 27.74 1.82
C SER A 3 1.86 26.40 2.51
N LYS A 4 0.78 26.34 3.31
CA LYS A 4 0.29 25.11 3.95
C LYS A 4 -0.11 24.01 2.96
N THR A 5 -0.72 24.34 1.83
CA THR A 5 -1.20 23.33 0.85
C THR A 5 -0.05 22.57 0.19
N ARG A 6 1.13 23.18 0.01
CA ARG A 6 2.31 22.50 -0.52
C ARG A 6 2.95 21.53 0.49
N GLN A 7 2.79 21.80 1.79
CA GLN A 7 3.28 20.92 2.85
C GLN A 7 2.35 19.72 3.09
N LEU A 8 1.04 19.88 2.85
CA LEU A 8 0.05 18.80 2.89
C LEU A 8 0.19 17.80 1.73
N GLN A 9 0.65 18.25 0.55
CA GLN A 9 0.92 17.35 -0.58
C GLN A 9 2.07 16.36 -0.31
N ALA A 10 2.95 16.66 0.66
CA ALA A 10 3.99 15.74 1.11
C ALA A 10 3.48 14.64 2.08
N LEU A 11 2.17 14.61 2.37
CA LEU A 11 1.52 13.55 3.17
C LEU A 11 0.66 12.60 2.30
N ASN A 12 0.54 12.86 0.99
CA ASN A 12 0.14 11.88 -0.02
C ASN A 12 1.36 11.19 -0.62
N THR A 13 2.34 10.83 0.21
CA THR A 13 3.52 10.14 -0.29
C THR A 13 3.15 8.69 -0.52
N PHE A 14 3.25 8.24 -1.77
CA PHE A 14 3.35 6.83 -2.17
C PHE A 14 4.66 6.18 -1.68
N LYS A 15 5.11 6.59 -0.50
CA LYS A 15 6.25 6.06 0.22
C LYS A 15 5.70 5.30 1.41
N PRO A 16 6.15 4.06 1.65
CA PRO A 16 5.72 3.33 2.83
C PRO A 16 6.16 4.04 4.11
N TYR A 17 5.29 4.09 5.11
CA TYR A 17 5.64 4.57 6.44
C TYR A 17 6.36 3.50 7.27
N ALA A 18 6.19 2.23 6.91
CA ALA A 18 6.86 1.09 7.53
C ALA A 18 7.18 0.01 6.49
N VAL A 19 8.31 -0.65 6.68
CA VAL A 19 8.75 -1.81 5.89
C VAL A 19 9.11 -2.93 6.85
N PHE A 20 8.56 -4.12 6.63
CA PHE A 20 8.82 -5.32 7.40
C PHE A 20 9.47 -6.37 6.52
N TYR A 21 10.70 -6.74 6.81
CA TYR A 21 11.41 -7.77 6.05
C TYR A 21 10.89 -9.17 6.41
N ARG A 22 10.77 -10.01 5.38
CA ARG A 22 10.38 -11.41 5.44
C ARG A 22 11.39 -12.24 4.63
N THR A 23 11.34 -13.56 4.77
CA THR A 23 12.12 -14.43 3.88
C THR A 23 11.69 -14.17 2.43
N GLY A 24 12.65 -13.96 1.52
CA GLY A 24 12.37 -13.72 0.11
C GLY A 24 11.89 -12.31 -0.25
N GLY A 25 11.67 -11.39 0.70
CA GLY A 25 11.27 -10.03 0.38
C GLY A 25 10.78 -9.20 1.57
N GLN A 26 9.68 -8.47 1.40
CA GLN A 26 9.17 -7.51 2.38
C GLN A 26 7.67 -7.25 2.31
N ILE A 27 7.16 -6.59 3.34
CA ILE A 27 5.83 -6.00 3.40
C ILE A 27 5.98 -4.50 3.62
N GLU A 28 5.37 -3.72 2.76
CA GLU A 28 5.33 -2.26 2.79
C GLU A 28 3.94 -1.79 3.26
N LYS A 29 3.92 -0.85 4.22
CA LYS A 29 2.67 -0.25 4.72
C LYS A 29 2.55 1.20 4.27
N PHE A 30 1.42 1.52 3.66
CA PHE A 30 1.05 2.84 3.20
C PHE A 30 -0.09 3.40 4.04
N HIS A 31 -0.11 4.71 4.22
CA HIS A 31 -1.18 5.45 4.86
C HIS A 31 -1.35 6.77 4.11
N PHE A 32 -2.58 7.11 3.79
CA PHE A 32 -2.96 8.27 3.00
C PHE A 32 -3.71 9.28 3.85
N ILE A 33 -3.80 10.53 3.36
CA ILE A 33 -4.42 11.62 4.14
C ILE A 33 -5.93 11.43 4.37
N ASN A 34 -6.60 10.63 3.52
CA ASN A 34 -8.01 10.26 3.70
C ASN A 34 -8.22 9.21 4.81
N GLY A 35 -7.15 8.80 5.51
CA GLY A 35 -7.16 7.84 6.61
C GLY A 35 -7.06 6.38 6.16
N TRP A 36 -7.27 6.09 4.88
CA TRP A 36 -7.07 4.77 4.31
C TRP A 36 -5.59 4.46 4.08
N GLY A 37 -5.29 3.21 3.82
CA GLY A 37 -3.95 2.76 3.53
C GLY A 37 -3.94 1.43 2.79
N ALA A 38 -2.74 0.87 2.64
CA ALA A 38 -2.55 -0.43 2.03
C ALA A 38 -1.40 -1.20 2.68
N SER A 39 -1.53 -2.51 2.67
CA SER A 39 -0.46 -3.47 2.93
C SER A 39 -0.05 -4.09 1.61
N VAL A 40 1.18 -3.85 1.16
CA VAL A 40 1.73 -4.42 -0.07
C VAL A 40 2.80 -5.44 0.31
N ALA A 41 2.63 -6.69 -0.06
CA ALA A 41 3.55 -7.77 0.26
C ALA A 41 4.17 -8.36 -1.01
N ASN A 42 5.47 -8.60 -0.98
CA ASN A 42 6.19 -9.44 -1.93
C ASN A 42 7.26 -10.16 -1.11
N HIS A 43 6.99 -11.42 -0.76
CA HIS A 43 7.88 -12.29 -0.01
C HIS A 43 7.46 -13.75 -0.17
N ASP A 44 8.28 -14.69 0.31
CA ASP A 44 7.97 -16.12 0.26
C ASP A 44 6.64 -16.38 1.00
N GLY A 45 5.68 -17.01 0.30
CA GLY A 45 4.34 -17.32 0.84
C GLY A 45 3.30 -16.19 0.76
N SER A 46 3.62 -15.03 0.18
CA SER A 46 2.61 -14.07 -0.30
C SER A 46 2.05 -14.48 -1.65
N TYR A 47 0.84 -14.03 -2.02
CA TYR A 47 0.24 -14.38 -3.31
C TYR A 47 1.04 -13.83 -4.50
N GLY A 48 1.80 -14.72 -5.17
CA GLY A 48 2.66 -14.39 -6.32
C GLY A 48 4.08 -13.95 -5.94
N GLY A 49 4.44 -13.94 -4.66
CA GLY A 49 5.76 -13.50 -4.19
C GLY A 49 6.93 -14.26 -4.82
N ASP A 50 6.81 -15.58 -4.90
CA ASP A 50 7.81 -16.48 -5.50
C ASP A 50 8.00 -16.23 -7.02
N GLU A 51 7.07 -15.52 -7.67
CA GLU A 51 7.12 -15.10 -9.08
C GLU A 51 7.54 -13.63 -9.26
N GLY A 52 7.88 -12.92 -8.16
CA GLY A 52 8.17 -11.49 -8.19
C GLY A 52 6.92 -10.60 -8.32
N LEU A 53 5.73 -11.15 -8.09
CA LEU A 53 4.45 -10.44 -8.06
C LEU A 53 4.06 -10.06 -6.64
N TYR A 54 3.05 -9.22 -6.50
CA TYR A 54 2.67 -8.57 -5.26
C TYR A 54 1.27 -8.98 -4.81
N GLU A 55 1.09 -8.95 -3.50
CA GLU A 55 -0.20 -9.00 -2.82
C GLU A 55 -0.51 -7.61 -2.23
N LEU A 56 -1.75 -7.17 -2.32
CA LEU A 56 -2.23 -5.92 -1.75
C LEU A 56 -3.50 -6.15 -0.94
N ALA A 57 -3.56 -5.57 0.26
CA ALA A 57 -4.78 -5.49 1.06
C ALA A 57 -5.01 -4.05 1.53
N GLU A 58 -6.25 -3.57 1.46
CA GLU A 58 -6.64 -2.25 1.95
C GLU A 58 -6.60 -2.22 3.48
N ILE A 59 -6.21 -1.06 4.02
CA ILE A 59 -6.24 -0.77 5.46
C ILE A 59 -7.27 0.34 5.66
N ASN A 60 -8.29 0.08 6.47
CA ASN A 60 -9.33 1.06 6.75
C ASN A 60 -8.85 2.14 7.74
N PRO A 61 -9.61 3.24 7.94
CA PRO A 61 -9.22 4.33 8.85
C PRO A 61 -9.00 3.95 10.31
N ASN A 62 -9.49 2.79 10.74
CA ASN A 62 -9.24 2.26 12.09
C ASN A 62 -7.95 1.42 12.16
N GLY A 63 -7.20 1.29 11.05
CA GLY A 63 -5.94 0.55 10.98
C GLY A 63 -6.11 -0.95 10.77
N HIS A 64 -7.30 -1.44 10.43
CA HIS A 64 -7.56 -2.86 10.19
C HIS A 64 -7.50 -3.20 8.70
N ILE A 65 -6.99 -4.39 8.38
CA ILE A 65 -7.09 -4.97 7.04
C ILE A 65 -8.57 -5.21 6.71
N VAL A 66 -8.96 -4.91 5.47
CA VAL A 66 -10.26 -5.28 4.91
C VAL A 66 -10.11 -6.62 4.19
N ASP A 67 -10.58 -7.71 4.79
CA ASP A 67 -10.33 -9.07 4.29
C ASP A 67 -10.79 -9.27 2.83
N ASP A 68 -11.94 -8.71 2.46
CA ASP A 68 -12.49 -8.81 1.10
C ASP A 68 -11.74 -7.96 0.05
N SER A 69 -10.76 -7.15 0.47
CA SER A 69 -9.97 -6.30 -0.44
C SER A 69 -8.69 -6.96 -0.96
N ILE A 70 -8.33 -8.14 -0.43
CA ILE A 70 -7.07 -8.83 -0.71
C ILE A 70 -7.00 -9.22 -2.18
N LYS A 71 -5.95 -8.75 -2.86
CA LYS A 71 -5.63 -9.04 -4.27
C LYS A 71 -4.22 -9.58 -4.35
N GLY A 72 -4.02 -10.67 -5.09
CA GLY A 72 -2.71 -11.31 -5.28
C GLY A 72 -2.27 -11.31 -6.73
N TYR A 73 -1.04 -11.77 -6.99
CA TYR A 73 -0.48 -11.91 -8.35
C TYR A 73 -0.48 -10.59 -9.13
N LEU A 74 -0.24 -9.48 -8.45
CA LEU A 74 -0.21 -8.14 -9.05
C LEU A 74 1.18 -7.80 -9.55
N THR A 75 1.26 -7.17 -10.71
CA THR A 75 2.46 -6.42 -11.10
C THR A 75 2.60 -5.14 -10.27
N PHE A 76 3.81 -4.59 -10.21
CA PHE A 76 4.01 -3.30 -9.53
C PHE A 76 3.18 -2.16 -10.12
N ALA A 77 2.89 -2.20 -11.43
CA ALA A 77 2.04 -1.20 -12.09
C ALA A 77 0.58 -1.28 -11.61
N GLU A 78 0.04 -2.49 -11.42
CA GLU A 78 -1.31 -2.68 -10.86
C GLU A 78 -1.37 -2.25 -9.40
N VAL A 79 -0.31 -2.54 -8.62
CA VAL A 79 -0.18 -2.02 -7.26
C VAL A 79 -0.22 -0.49 -7.25
N ASP A 80 0.52 0.20 -8.13
CA ASP A 80 0.49 1.67 -8.22
C ASP A 80 -0.92 2.20 -8.54
N CYS A 81 -1.65 1.56 -9.45
CA CYS A 81 -3.04 1.91 -9.74
C CYS A 81 -3.93 1.80 -8.49
N TYR A 82 -3.89 0.68 -7.76
CA TYR A 82 -4.69 0.50 -6.54
C TYR A 82 -4.31 1.48 -5.44
N LEU A 83 -3.00 1.74 -5.24
CA LEU A 83 -2.57 2.73 -4.25
C LEU A 83 -3.15 4.12 -4.56
N ARG A 84 -3.25 4.50 -5.84
CA ARG A 84 -3.85 5.77 -6.26
C ARG A 84 -5.34 5.79 -5.97
N GLU A 85 -6.06 4.73 -6.34
CA GLU A 85 -7.49 4.59 -6.08
C GLU A 85 -7.81 4.73 -4.58
N ILE A 86 -7.11 3.98 -3.73
CA ILE A 86 -7.31 4.01 -2.27
C ILE A 86 -7.00 5.40 -1.72
N SER A 87 -6.00 6.10 -2.26
CA SER A 87 -5.64 7.46 -1.83
C SER A 87 -6.71 8.53 -2.16
N GLU A 88 -7.66 8.20 -3.04
CA GLU A 88 -8.70 9.10 -3.55
C GLU A 88 -10.13 8.74 -3.06
N TYR A 89 -10.30 7.70 -2.22
CA TYR A 89 -11.57 7.37 -1.56
C TYR A 89 -12.16 8.56 -0.77
#